data_AF-A0A6G1QSL3-F1
#
_entry.id   AF-A0A6G1QSL3-F1
#
_cell.length_a   1.000
_cell.length_b   1.000
_cell.length_c   1.000
_cell.angle_alpha   90.00
_cell.angle_beta   90.00
_cell.angle_gamma   90.00
#
_symmetry.space_group_name_H-M   'P 1'
#
loop_
_entity.id
_entity.type
_entity.pdbx_description
1 polymer ?
#
loop_
_entity_poly.entity_id
_entity_poly.type
_entity_poly.pdbx_seq_one_letter_code
_entity_poly.pdbx_strand_id
1 'polypeptide(L)'
;MKTRRNKREHNEQYTEGRHLKLNDLKKEARGFVMKYLKKNIPNYPRPEFHVTHLKHDTNRKGLTGIRRDGGFRDPGKDSLQLLWWSLVVGPDDVTAAETRLLEKTFPDRTEEQVQMQQSFLGKFATSPAFKETSRLGSYRFTFPLEEVLQAYSQQFCFGAQPVMRVFKTVLYKQEVVHVVVVHSLANQQLFSEYPLLTDDPNAVCVYRDGCFIWRPEAMCETHWYELIERRDEKQMEVKKMVGWGVQYYVWDNVAVGLHMEKGQVLGFGADRLRESLGFCEEGKPKITRERFDKYEQAENCVKELWPQYPASLRKELSLQESLADAIKNRYQPSLQEPRSALDPQTLIVGDISIKDVQGKNLRNSQKYCRPRAVVSDMIQLIPDLLAQHPTVENIVVHVGANDIWKKESEVLKKDFIDLLNFLSSLDVEAFISGPLPLITRRVERFSRLYDLNTWLPQACARHPVRFIDNFDLFWRRRHLFRADGIRLNKRGVKLFISNLFYCIRRSSVSHVQV
;
A
#
# COMPACT_ATOMS: atom_id res chain seq x y z
N MET A 1 8.16 -8.78 -33.44
CA MET A 1 8.25 -7.42 -32.84
C MET A 1 8.36 -6.33 -33.89
N LYS A 2 7.78 -5.15 -33.62
CA LYS A 2 7.92 -3.92 -34.43
C LYS A 2 9.00 -3.02 -33.82
N THR A 3 9.66 -2.17 -34.63
CA THR A 3 10.67 -1.20 -34.18
C THR A 3 10.20 0.21 -34.44
N ARG A 4 10.44 1.14 -33.50
CA ARG A 4 10.18 2.57 -33.70
C ARG A 4 11.15 3.45 -32.91
N ARG A 5 11.24 4.73 -33.28
CA ARG A 5 11.87 5.78 -32.45
C ARG A 5 10.76 6.49 -31.67
N ASN A 6 10.87 6.52 -30.35
CA ASN A 6 9.85 7.11 -29.49
C ASN A 6 9.99 8.64 -29.37
N LYS A 7 9.06 9.29 -28.66
CA LYS A 7 9.02 10.76 -28.48
C LYS A 7 10.23 11.33 -27.74
N ARG A 8 10.98 10.50 -27.02
CA ARG A 8 12.23 10.87 -26.35
C ARG A 8 13.45 10.55 -27.22
N GLU A 9 13.21 10.27 -28.50
CA GLU A 9 14.20 9.93 -29.51
C GLU A 9 14.98 8.63 -29.25
N HIS A 10 14.45 7.76 -28.40
CA HIS A 10 15.04 6.45 -28.15
C HIS A 10 14.44 5.39 -29.08
N ASN A 11 15.30 4.53 -29.61
CA ASN A 11 14.85 3.35 -30.35
C ASN A 11 14.29 2.31 -29.36
N GLU A 12 13.10 1.80 -29.66
CA GLU A 12 12.43 0.77 -28.88
C GLU A 12 11.84 -0.29 -29.81
N GLN A 13 11.70 -1.50 -29.28
CA GLN A 13 10.97 -2.59 -29.91
C GLN A 13 9.69 -2.84 -29.14
N TYR A 14 8.62 -3.26 -29.80
CA TYR A 14 7.36 -3.49 -29.09
C TYR A 14 6.49 -4.55 -29.75
N THR A 15 5.55 -5.07 -28.96
CA THR A 15 4.48 -5.99 -29.38
C THR A 15 3.17 -5.48 -28.80
N GLU A 16 2.17 -5.25 -29.66
CA GLU A 16 0.83 -4.79 -29.29
C GLU A 16 -0.05 -5.94 -28.77
N GLY A 17 -1.05 -5.62 -27.95
CA GLY A 17 -2.08 -6.54 -27.47
C GLY A 17 -1.62 -7.64 -26.52
N ARG A 18 -0.34 -7.66 -26.11
CA ARG A 18 0.25 -8.74 -25.32
C ARG A 18 1.18 -8.22 -24.25
N HIS A 19 1.09 -8.79 -23.05
CA HIS A 19 2.13 -8.74 -22.02
C HIS A 19 2.96 -10.00 -22.12
N LEU A 20 4.13 -9.89 -22.75
CA LEU A 20 4.97 -11.05 -23.02
C LEU A 20 5.76 -11.44 -21.77
N LYS A 21 5.67 -12.72 -21.40
CA LYS A 21 6.59 -13.35 -20.44
C LYS A 21 7.97 -13.50 -21.03
N LEU A 22 8.96 -13.75 -20.18
CA LEU A 22 10.35 -13.81 -20.60
C LEU A 22 10.62 -14.87 -21.69
N ASN A 23 10.00 -16.04 -21.60
CA ASN A 23 10.18 -17.09 -22.60
C ASN A 23 9.60 -16.70 -23.97
N ASP A 24 8.47 -16.00 -23.98
CA ASP A 24 7.85 -15.51 -25.22
C ASP A 24 8.60 -14.30 -25.76
N LEU A 25 9.10 -13.41 -24.89
CA LEU A 25 10.02 -12.34 -25.25
C LEU A 25 11.25 -12.88 -25.98
N LYS A 26 11.88 -13.95 -25.47
CA LYS A 26 13.02 -14.60 -26.12
C LYS A 26 12.70 -15.15 -27.51
N LYS A 27 11.46 -15.61 -27.74
CA LYS A 27 11.00 -16.09 -29.06
C LYS A 27 10.70 -14.94 -30.01
N GLU A 28 9.95 -13.93 -29.55
CA GLU A 28 9.51 -12.77 -30.32
C GLU A 28 10.66 -11.81 -30.67
N ALA A 29 11.72 -11.80 -29.86
CA ALA A 29 12.94 -11.04 -30.09
C ALA A 29 13.99 -11.80 -30.93
N ARG A 30 13.68 -13.01 -31.45
CA ARG A 30 14.59 -13.74 -32.35
C ARG A 30 14.87 -12.91 -33.60
N GLY A 31 16.13 -12.55 -33.81
CA GLY A 31 16.58 -11.66 -34.90
C GLY A 31 17.01 -10.27 -34.44
N PHE A 32 16.72 -9.87 -33.20
CA PHE A 32 17.17 -8.61 -32.63
C PHE A 32 18.43 -8.78 -31.76
N VAL A 33 19.28 -7.75 -31.73
CA VAL A 33 20.57 -7.75 -30.99
C VAL A 33 20.35 -7.44 -29.49
N MET A 34 19.35 -8.05 -28.85
CA MET A 34 19.14 -7.93 -27.40
C MET A 34 19.97 -9.00 -26.67
N LYS A 35 21.26 -8.69 -26.48
CA LYS A 35 22.25 -9.64 -25.92
C LYS A 35 21.86 -10.16 -24.53
N TYR A 36 21.12 -9.38 -23.73
CA TYR A 36 20.72 -9.77 -22.38
C TYR A 36 19.70 -10.93 -22.36
N LEU A 37 18.79 -11.02 -23.34
CA LEU A 37 17.77 -12.09 -23.40
C LEU A 37 18.37 -13.49 -23.64
N LYS A 38 19.62 -13.56 -24.09
CA LYS A 38 20.34 -14.82 -24.34
C LYS A 38 21.17 -15.29 -23.15
N LYS A 39 21.21 -14.53 -22.06
CA LYS A 39 22.03 -14.86 -20.89
C LYS A 39 21.36 -15.92 -20.02
N ASN A 40 22.19 -16.78 -19.45
CA ASN A 40 21.81 -17.62 -18.33
C ASN A 40 21.93 -16.77 -17.06
N ILE A 41 20.82 -16.58 -16.37
CA ILE A 41 20.77 -15.81 -15.12
C ILE A 41 20.73 -16.76 -13.93
N PRO A 42 21.37 -16.41 -12.80
CA PRO A 42 21.25 -17.17 -11.55
C PRO A 42 19.79 -17.31 -11.10
N ASN A 43 19.51 -18.31 -10.26
CA ASN A 43 18.17 -18.46 -9.70
C ASN A 43 17.75 -17.19 -8.94
N TYR A 44 16.49 -16.78 -9.07
CA TYR A 44 15.97 -15.53 -8.50
C TYR A 44 14.48 -15.66 -8.16
N PRO A 45 13.97 -14.88 -7.20
CA PRO A 45 12.59 -15.02 -6.74
C PRO A 45 11.58 -14.56 -7.79
N ARG A 46 10.41 -15.19 -7.78
CA ARG A 46 9.24 -14.87 -8.63
C ARG A 46 8.02 -14.50 -7.76
N PRO A 47 8.06 -13.34 -7.10
CA PRO A 47 7.01 -12.92 -6.18
C PRO A 47 5.77 -12.40 -6.93
N GLU A 48 4.71 -12.19 -6.15
CA GLU A 48 3.52 -11.47 -6.59
C GLU A 48 3.36 -10.20 -5.72
N PHE A 49 3.45 -9.02 -6.36
CA PHE A 49 3.25 -7.73 -5.71
C PHE A 49 1.81 -7.26 -5.89
N HIS A 50 1.20 -6.81 -4.80
CA HIS A 50 -0.11 -6.17 -4.82
C HIS A 50 0.14 -4.68 -4.65
N VAL A 51 0.02 -3.94 -5.75
CA VAL A 51 0.47 -2.55 -5.83
C VAL A 51 -0.72 -1.61 -5.79
N THR A 52 -0.68 -0.71 -4.81
CA THR A 52 -1.79 0.21 -4.48
C THR A 52 -1.45 1.68 -4.73
N HIS A 53 -0.24 1.98 -5.19
CA HIS A 53 0.23 3.35 -5.41
C HIS A 53 0.82 3.53 -6.81
N LEU A 54 0.60 4.71 -7.36
CA LEU A 54 1.15 5.17 -8.64
C LEU A 54 2.05 6.38 -8.43
N LYS A 55 3.04 6.54 -9.31
CA LYS A 55 3.88 7.74 -9.39
C LYS A 55 3.90 8.37 -10.77
N HIS A 56 4.04 9.69 -10.76
CA HIS A 56 4.33 10.50 -11.93
C HIS A 56 5.59 11.32 -11.68
N ASP A 57 6.67 10.97 -12.37
CA ASP A 57 7.96 11.67 -12.28
C ASP A 57 8.06 12.73 -13.38
N THR A 58 8.43 13.95 -12.98
CA THR A 58 8.51 15.11 -13.88
C THR A 58 9.71 16.02 -13.56
N ASN A 59 10.06 16.86 -14.52
CA ASN A 59 11.04 17.94 -14.36
C ASN A 59 10.36 19.25 -13.91
N ARG A 60 11.16 20.29 -13.70
CA ARG A 60 10.67 21.63 -13.29
C ARG A 60 9.59 22.18 -14.22
N LYS A 61 9.77 22.06 -15.54
CA LYS A 61 8.79 22.54 -16.51
C LYS A 61 7.43 21.83 -16.35
N GLY A 62 7.45 20.51 -16.16
CA GLY A 62 6.21 19.77 -15.93
C GLY A 62 5.61 20.06 -14.55
N LEU A 63 6.41 20.28 -13.51
CA LEU A 63 5.92 20.74 -12.21
C LEU A 63 5.16 22.07 -12.33
N THR A 64 5.75 23.08 -12.97
CA THR A 64 5.10 24.37 -13.20
C THR A 64 3.83 24.22 -14.03
N GLY A 65 3.85 23.35 -15.04
CA GLY A 65 2.67 23.03 -15.85
C GLY A 65 1.55 22.41 -15.03
N ILE A 66 1.86 21.42 -14.19
CA ILE A 66 0.89 20.76 -13.31
C ILE A 66 0.29 21.75 -12.32
N ARG A 67 1.12 22.61 -11.72
CA ARG A 67 0.66 23.65 -10.79
C ARG A 67 -0.26 24.67 -11.47
N ARG A 68 0.09 25.11 -12.68
CA ARG A 68 -0.68 26.08 -13.47
C ARG A 68 -2.03 25.51 -13.88
N ASP A 69 -2.04 24.25 -14.32
CA ASP A 69 -3.23 23.61 -14.88
C ASP A 69 -4.11 22.96 -13.78
N GLY A 70 -3.64 22.90 -12.53
CA GLY A 70 -4.37 22.29 -11.41
C GLY A 70 -4.42 20.76 -11.46
N GLY A 71 -3.56 20.13 -12.26
CA GLY A 71 -3.59 18.71 -12.53
C GLY A 71 -2.65 18.27 -13.65
N PHE A 72 -2.81 17.02 -14.09
CA PHE A 72 -1.94 16.37 -15.05
C PHE A 72 -2.55 16.39 -16.45
N ARG A 73 -1.74 16.67 -17.48
CA ARG A 73 -2.17 16.63 -18.87
C ARG A 73 -1.14 15.95 -19.76
N ASP A 74 -1.59 15.33 -20.85
CA ASP A 74 -0.64 14.98 -21.90
C ASP A 74 -0.11 16.27 -22.56
N PRO A 75 1.21 16.43 -22.73
CA PRO A 75 1.80 17.57 -23.41
C PRO A 75 1.47 17.65 -24.93
N GLY A 76 0.55 16.83 -25.44
CA GLY A 76 0.02 16.91 -26.80
C GLY A 76 0.99 16.40 -27.87
N LYS A 77 1.91 15.51 -27.49
CA LYS A 77 2.93 14.94 -28.39
C LYS A 77 2.76 13.43 -28.58
N ASP A 78 1.80 12.83 -27.91
CA ASP A 78 1.45 11.41 -28.06
C ASP A 78 0.27 11.30 -29.03
N SER A 79 0.37 10.46 -30.06
CA SER A 79 -0.73 10.26 -31.01
C SER A 79 -1.97 9.67 -30.33
N LEU A 80 -1.77 8.94 -29.23
CA LEU A 80 -2.82 8.32 -28.42
C LEU A 80 -3.13 9.08 -27.13
N GLN A 81 -2.52 10.26 -26.92
CA GLN A 81 -2.86 11.20 -25.84
C GLN A 81 -2.90 10.52 -24.45
N LEU A 82 -1.87 9.73 -24.16
CA LEU A 82 -1.75 8.96 -22.93
C LEU A 82 -1.03 9.75 -21.85
N LEU A 83 -1.66 9.90 -20.69
CA LEU A 83 -1.03 10.35 -19.46
C LEU A 83 -0.40 9.16 -18.74
N TRP A 84 0.92 9.21 -18.56
CA TRP A 84 1.72 8.07 -18.11
C TRP A 84 1.97 8.08 -16.59
N TRP A 85 1.75 6.93 -15.98
CA TRP A 85 2.02 6.63 -14.57
C TRP A 85 2.85 5.35 -14.45
N SER A 86 3.63 5.24 -13.38
CA SER A 86 4.38 4.03 -13.03
C SER A 86 3.89 3.46 -11.72
N LEU A 87 3.99 2.14 -11.55
CA LEU A 87 3.75 1.51 -10.25
C LEU A 87 4.76 1.96 -9.20
N VAL A 88 4.33 2.08 -7.95
CA VAL A 88 5.17 2.31 -6.78
C VAL A 88 5.09 1.10 -5.88
N VAL A 89 6.21 0.39 -5.72
CA VAL A 89 6.29 -0.77 -4.82
C VAL A 89 7.08 -0.38 -3.59
N GLY A 90 6.38 -0.24 -2.47
CA GLY A 90 6.94 0.18 -1.19
C GLY A 90 7.52 -0.97 -0.36
N PRO A 91 8.17 -0.66 0.78
CA PRO A 91 8.71 -1.66 1.70
C PRO A 91 7.67 -2.68 2.20
N ASP A 92 6.44 -2.22 2.45
CA ASP A 92 5.35 -3.07 2.90
C ASP A 92 4.90 -4.03 1.80
N ASP A 93 4.82 -3.55 0.55
CA ASP A 93 4.49 -4.40 -0.61
C ASP A 93 5.54 -5.49 -0.81
N VAL A 94 6.83 -5.15 -0.64
CA VAL A 94 7.94 -6.10 -0.72
C VAL A 94 7.87 -7.13 0.41
N THR A 95 7.63 -6.71 1.65
CA THR A 95 7.51 -7.60 2.80
C THR A 95 6.33 -8.56 2.63
N ALA A 96 5.19 -8.04 2.17
CA ALA A 96 4.00 -8.83 1.93
C ALA A 96 4.20 -9.81 0.75
N ALA A 97 4.89 -9.39 -0.31
CA ALA A 97 5.20 -10.23 -1.46
C ALA A 97 6.17 -11.37 -1.10
N GLU A 98 7.17 -11.10 -0.25
CA GLU A 98 8.07 -12.11 0.29
C GLU A 98 7.32 -13.14 1.13
N THR A 99 6.43 -12.68 2.00
CA THR A 99 5.58 -13.55 2.84
C THR A 99 4.72 -14.47 1.97
N ARG A 100 4.01 -13.92 0.97
CA ARG A 100 3.20 -14.69 0.01
C ARG A 100 4.03 -15.72 -0.75
N LEU A 101 5.23 -15.34 -1.22
CA LEU A 101 6.12 -16.25 -1.94
C LEU A 101 6.54 -17.44 -1.06
N LEU A 102 6.89 -17.16 0.19
CA LEU A 102 7.30 -18.19 1.14
C LEU A 102 6.14 -19.10 1.55
N GLU A 103 4.95 -18.56 1.81
CA GLU A 103 3.75 -19.35 2.12
C GLU A 103 3.33 -20.24 0.95
N LYS A 104 3.42 -19.72 -0.27
CA LYS A 104 3.14 -20.50 -1.49
C LYS A 104 4.14 -21.63 -1.70
N THR A 105 5.42 -21.39 -1.41
CA THR A 105 6.49 -22.38 -1.64
C THR A 105 6.55 -23.41 -0.51
N PHE A 106 6.34 -22.97 0.73
CA PHE A 106 6.41 -23.78 1.94
C PHE A 106 5.17 -23.53 2.83
N PRO A 107 4.02 -24.14 2.50
CA PRO A 107 2.77 -23.90 3.22
C PRO A 107 2.80 -24.41 4.67
N ASP A 108 3.53 -25.51 4.93
CA ASP A 108 3.53 -26.20 6.22
C ASP A 108 4.74 -25.82 7.10
N ARG A 109 5.11 -24.54 7.17
CA ARG A 109 6.22 -24.07 8.02
C ARG A 109 5.81 -23.97 9.49
N THR A 110 6.74 -24.30 10.39
CA THR A 110 6.57 -24.08 11.83
C THR A 110 6.76 -22.61 12.21
N GLU A 111 6.31 -22.19 13.39
CA GLU A 111 6.51 -20.82 13.88
C GLU A 111 8.00 -20.46 13.98
N GLU A 112 8.85 -21.43 14.38
CA GLU A 112 10.31 -21.27 14.45
C GLU A 112 10.92 -21.03 13.07
N GLN A 113 10.51 -21.81 12.06
CA GLN A 113 10.97 -21.62 10.67
C GLN A 113 10.56 -20.25 10.12
N VAL A 114 9.37 -19.76 10.46
CA VAL A 114 8.93 -18.42 10.06
C VAL A 114 9.76 -17.33 10.73
N GLN A 115 10.11 -17.49 12.01
CA GLN A 115 10.92 -16.50 12.75
C GLN A 115 12.39 -16.47 12.32
N MET A 116 12.96 -17.62 11.94
CA MET A 116 14.35 -17.70 11.49
C MET A 116 14.55 -17.19 10.06
N GLN A 117 13.48 -17.04 9.28
CA GLN A 117 13.54 -16.59 7.90
C GLN A 117 14.06 -15.15 7.82
N GLN A 118 15.21 -14.99 7.16
CA GLN A 118 15.78 -13.67 6.87
C GLN A 118 15.12 -13.08 5.63
N SER A 119 14.92 -11.75 5.62
CA SER A 119 14.43 -11.07 4.42
C SER A 119 15.47 -11.14 3.30
N PHE A 120 14.99 -11.41 2.10
CA PHE A 120 15.81 -11.65 0.92
C PHE A 120 15.33 -10.85 -0.29
N LEU A 121 14.03 -10.60 -0.41
CA LEU A 121 13.41 -10.12 -1.64
C LEU A 121 13.89 -8.71 -2.01
N GLY A 122 14.09 -7.86 -1.00
CA GLY A 122 14.61 -6.51 -1.19
C GLY A 122 15.98 -6.45 -1.88
N LYS A 123 16.78 -7.52 -1.81
CA LYS A 123 18.09 -7.60 -2.50
C LYS A 123 17.95 -7.73 -4.03
N PHE A 124 16.79 -8.17 -4.50
CA PHE A 124 16.47 -8.34 -5.93
C PHE A 124 15.62 -7.17 -6.49
N ALA A 125 14.97 -6.40 -5.62
CA ALA A 125 14.04 -5.32 -5.97
C ALA A 125 14.77 -4.03 -6.38
N THR A 126 15.34 -3.99 -7.60
CA THR A 126 16.15 -2.84 -8.08
C THR A 126 15.60 -2.17 -9.33
N SER A 127 14.46 -2.63 -9.85
CA SER A 127 13.79 -1.99 -10.98
C SER A 127 13.25 -0.60 -10.60
N PRO A 128 12.95 0.26 -11.59
CA PRO A 128 12.47 1.62 -11.35
C PRO A 128 11.23 1.71 -10.46
N ALA A 129 10.37 0.68 -10.43
CA ALA A 129 9.18 0.64 -9.58
C ALA A 129 9.51 0.65 -8.07
N PHE A 130 10.70 0.18 -7.70
CA PHE A 130 11.18 0.08 -6.32
C PHE A 130 12.08 1.26 -5.88
N LYS A 131 12.43 2.15 -6.81
CA LYS A 131 13.46 3.18 -6.60
C LYS A 131 12.87 4.52 -6.17
N GLU A 132 13.52 5.12 -5.17
CA GLU A 132 13.38 6.50 -4.69
C GLU A 132 13.88 7.52 -5.72
N THR A 133 14.91 7.15 -6.49
CA THR A 133 15.42 7.98 -7.60
C THR A 133 14.47 8.02 -8.79
N SER A 134 14.62 9.04 -9.62
CA SER A 134 13.84 9.23 -10.85
C SER A 134 14.76 9.31 -12.05
N ARG A 135 14.30 8.75 -13.18
CA ARG A 135 15.01 8.87 -14.48
C ARG A 135 14.44 10.01 -15.35
N LEU A 136 13.38 10.67 -14.89
CA LEU A 136 12.55 11.61 -15.66
C LEU A 136 12.64 13.07 -15.17
N GLY A 137 12.92 13.27 -13.90
CA GLY A 137 13.13 14.59 -13.30
C GLY A 137 13.04 14.55 -11.77
N SER A 138 13.39 15.68 -11.13
CA SER A 138 13.56 15.78 -9.68
C SER A 138 12.26 15.80 -8.86
N TYR A 139 11.10 15.79 -9.51
CA TYR A 139 9.80 15.93 -8.84
C TYR A 139 8.94 14.71 -9.08
N ARG A 140 8.39 14.14 -8.02
CA ARG A 140 7.54 12.96 -8.07
C ARG A 140 6.23 13.25 -7.37
N PHE A 141 5.14 12.95 -8.06
CA PHE A 141 3.82 12.88 -7.45
C PHE A 141 3.49 11.43 -7.17
N THR A 142 3.17 11.10 -5.92
CA THR A 142 2.77 9.74 -5.51
C THR A 142 1.33 9.75 -5.02
N PHE A 143 0.47 8.93 -5.63
CA PHE A 143 -0.95 8.85 -5.32
C PHE A 143 -1.39 7.41 -5.06
N PRO A 144 -2.39 7.18 -4.18
CA PRO A 144 -3.15 5.94 -4.17
C PRO A 144 -3.76 5.67 -5.54
N LEU A 145 -3.65 4.43 -6.01
CA LEU A 145 -4.19 3.99 -7.29
C LEU A 145 -5.69 4.26 -7.41
N GLU A 146 -6.44 3.95 -6.35
CA GLU A 146 -7.88 4.17 -6.31
C GLU A 146 -8.24 5.65 -6.43
N GLU A 147 -7.47 6.55 -5.81
CA GLU A 147 -7.67 8.00 -5.93
C GLU A 147 -7.50 8.45 -7.39
N VAL A 148 -6.47 7.97 -8.09
CA VAL A 148 -6.25 8.28 -9.50
C VAL A 148 -7.36 7.74 -10.39
N LEU A 149 -7.78 6.48 -10.17
CA LEU A 149 -8.85 5.86 -10.96
C LEU A 149 -10.21 6.48 -10.69
N GLN A 150 -10.49 6.89 -9.44
CA GLN A 150 -11.71 7.60 -9.06
C GLN A 150 -11.74 9.00 -9.70
N ALA A 151 -10.64 9.76 -9.62
CA ALA A 151 -10.54 11.05 -10.28
C ALA A 151 -10.75 10.93 -11.80
N TYR A 152 -10.12 9.94 -12.43
CA TYR A 152 -10.30 9.64 -13.85
C TYR A 152 -11.74 9.25 -14.18
N SER A 153 -12.34 8.39 -13.35
CA SER A 153 -13.74 7.96 -13.51
C SER A 153 -14.72 9.14 -13.45
N GLN A 154 -14.57 10.01 -12.46
CA GLN A 154 -15.45 11.18 -12.28
C GLN A 154 -15.28 12.20 -13.41
N GLN A 155 -14.03 12.46 -13.83
CA GLN A 155 -13.74 13.54 -14.80
C GLN A 155 -13.92 13.11 -16.26
N PHE A 156 -13.71 11.83 -16.60
CA PHE A 156 -13.65 11.36 -17.99
C PHE A 156 -14.54 10.13 -18.30
N CYS A 157 -15.08 9.47 -17.28
CA CYS A 157 -16.00 8.34 -17.45
C CYS A 157 -17.42 8.63 -16.96
N PHE A 158 -17.76 9.88 -16.61
CA PHE A 158 -19.06 10.25 -16.04
C PHE A 158 -19.44 9.40 -14.81
N GLY A 159 -18.46 9.07 -13.97
CA GLY A 159 -18.62 8.23 -12.79
C GLY A 159 -18.64 6.71 -13.06
N ALA A 160 -18.59 6.27 -14.31
CA ALA A 160 -18.49 4.85 -14.66
C ALA A 160 -17.08 4.31 -14.41
N GLN A 161 -16.98 2.98 -14.20
CA GLN A 161 -15.69 2.33 -14.02
C GLN A 161 -14.85 2.43 -15.31
N PRO A 162 -13.57 2.84 -15.21
CA PRO A 162 -12.67 2.86 -16.36
C PRO A 162 -12.38 1.44 -16.89
N VAL A 163 -12.22 1.30 -18.20
CA VAL A 163 -11.89 0.03 -18.85
C VAL A 163 -10.37 -0.11 -18.92
N MET A 164 -9.84 -1.28 -18.50
CA MET A 164 -8.40 -1.58 -18.55
C MET A 164 -8.10 -2.65 -19.60
N ARG A 165 -7.05 -2.45 -20.39
CA ARG A 165 -6.63 -3.35 -21.46
C ARG A 165 -5.14 -3.61 -21.48
N VAL A 166 -4.78 -4.78 -21.98
CA VAL A 166 -3.42 -5.21 -22.29
C VAL A 166 -2.96 -4.46 -23.54
N PHE A 167 -2.24 -3.35 -23.37
CA PHE A 167 -1.91 -2.48 -24.50
C PHE A 167 -0.71 -2.99 -25.30
N LYS A 168 0.45 -3.15 -24.66
CA LYS A 168 1.67 -3.61 -25.33
C LYS A 168 2.78 -3.99 -24.37
N THR A 169 3.77 -4.71 -24.88
CA THR A 169 5.10 -4.87 -24.26
C THR A 169 6.12 -4.05 -25.04
N VAL A 170 6.91 -3.22 -24.35
CA VAL A 170 7.97 -2.37 -24.95
C VAL A 170 9.33 -2.79 -24.41
N LEU A 171 10.31 -2.94 -25.30
CA LEU A 171 11.66 -3.36 -25.01
C LEU A 171 12.63 -2.23 -25.32
N TYR A 172 13.44 -1.93 -24.31
CA TYR A 172 14.59 -1.06 -24.38
C TYR A 172 15.88 -1.86 -24.18
N LYS A 173 17.02 -1.17 -24.19
CA LYS A 173 18.34 -1.80 -23.99
C LYS A 173 18.51 -2.47 -22.62
N GLN A 174 17.79 -2.00 -21.60
CA GLN A 174 17.92 -2.45 -20.20
C GLN A 174 16.56 -2.58 -19.48
N GLU A 175 15.45 -2.43 -20.19
CA GLU A 175 14.12 -2.44 -19.57
C GLU A 175 13.08 -3.08 -20.49
N VAL A 176 12.21 -3.88 -19.90
CA VAL A 176 10.95 -4.36 -20.46
C VAL A 176 9.83 -3.63 -19.72
N VAL A 177 8.90 -3.06 -20.47
CA VAL A 177 7.75 -2.35 -19.91
C VAL A 177 6.47 -2.99 -20.43
N HIS A 178 5.66 -3.53 -19.53
CA HIS A 178 4.29 -3.96 -19.82
C HIS A 178 3.36 -2.78 -19.61
N VAL A 179 2.63 -2.40 -20.65
CA VAL A 179 1.75 -1.23 -20.61
C VAL A 179 0.31 -1.67 -20.46
N VAL A 180 -0.35 -1.17 -19.42
CA VAL A 180 -1.81 -1.19 -19.28
C VAL A 180 -2.35 0.13 -19.82
N VAL A 181 -3.34 0.09 -20.70
CA VAL A 181 -4.10 1.29 -21.07
C VAL A 181 -5.41 1.31 -20.30
N VAL A 182 -5.75 2.47 -19.76
CA VAL A 182 -7.01 2.75 -19.09
C VAL A 182 -7.75 3.79 -19.91
N HIS A 183 -9.00 3.51 -20.24
CA HIS A 183 -9.82 4.41 -21.06
C HIS A 183 -11.28 4.43 -20.61
N SER A 184 -11.97 5.51 -20.95
CA SER A 184 -13.43 5.62 -20.82
C SER A 184 -14.15 4.68 -21.78
N LEU A 185 -15.35 4.22 -21.40
CA LEU A 185 -16.20 3.41 -22.26
C LEU A 185 -16.60 4.16 -23.55
N ALA A 186 -16.66 5.50 -23.50
CA ALA A 186 -16.88 6.34 -24.69
C ALA A 186 -15.83 6.12 -25.78
N ASN A 187 -14.60 5.71 -25.40
CA ASN A 187 -13.48 5.47 -26.31
C ASN A 187 -13.26 3.97 -26.60
N GLN A 188 -14.27 3.12 -26.36
CA GLN A 188 -14.17 1.67 -26.55
C GLN A 188 -13.69 1.27 -27.94
N GLN A 189 -14.17 1.96 -28.99
CA GLN A 189 -13.82 1.63 -30.38
C GLN A 189 -12.31 1.77 -30.63
N LEU A 190 -11.68 2.81 -30.08
CA LEU A 190 -10.26 3.12 -30.24
C LEU A 190 -9.34 2.01 -29.69
N PHE A 191 -9.79 1.29 -28.67
CA PHE A 191 -9.00 0.26 -27.99
C PHE A 191 -9.57 -1.16 -28.11
N SER A 192 -10.57 -1.34 -28.97
CA SER A 192 -11.30 -2.62 -29.12
C SER A 192 -10.42 -3.79 -29.56
N GLU A 193 -9.33 -3.51 -30.27
CA GLU A 193 -8.33 -4.51 -30.70
C GLU A 193 -7.46 -5.07 -29.55
N TYR A 194 -7.35 -4.35 -28.44
CA TYR A 194 -6.53 -4.76 -27.30
C TYR A 194 -7.34 -5.63 -26.33
N PRO A 195 -6.82 -6.77 -25.85
CA PRO A 195 -7.55 -7.61 -24.90
C PRO A 195 -7.86 -6.87 -23.60
N LEU A 196 -8.99 -7.21 -22.96
CA LEU A 196 -9.28 -6.75 -21.60
C LEU A 196 -8.22 -7.27 -20.63
N LEU A 197 -7.93 -6.48 -19.60
CA LEU A 197 -7.06 -6.90 -18.50
C LEU A 197 -7.86 -7.81 -17.56
N THR A 198 -7.82 -9.12 -17.82
CA THR A 198 -8.54 -10.13 -17.04
C THR A 198 -7.73 -10.66 -15.86
N ASP A 199 -8.38 -11.20 -14.83
CA ASP A 199 -7.74 -11.87 -13.69
C ASP A 199 -7.19 -13.26 -14.06
N ASP A 200 -6.23 -13.30 -15.00
CA ASP A 200 -5.49 -14.52 -15.32
C ASP A 200 -4.34 -14.69 -14.31
N PRO A 201 -4.29 -15.79 -13.53
CA PRO A 201 -3.22 -16.04 -12.58
C PRO A 201 -1.85 -16.19 -13.24
N ASN A 202 -1.81 -16.43 -14.56
CA ASN A 202 -0.60 -16.52 -15.35
C ASN A 202 -0.22 -15.20 -16.03
N ALA A 203 -1.04 -14.14 -15.99
CA ALA A 203 -0.66 -12.87 -16.61
C ALA A 203 0.42 -12.14 -15.80
N VAL A 204 1.25 -11.37 -16.49
CA VAL A 204 2.34 -10.57 -15.89
C VAL A 204 1.77 -9.46 -15.00
N CYS A 205 0.67 -8.84 -15.42
CA CYS A 205 -0.02 -7.81 -14.67
C CYS A 205 -1.52 -8.04 -14.80
N VAL A 206 -2.25 -7.95 -13.69
CA VAL A 206 -3.72 -7.96 -13.66
C VAL A 206 -4.21 -6.87 -12.70
N TYR A 207 -5.49 -6.51 -12.79
CA TYR A 207 -6.13 -5.61 -11.85
C TYR A 207 -7.23 -6.37 -11.11
N ARG A 208 -7.18 -6.38 -9.78
CA ARG A 208 -8.15 -7.06 -8.91
C ARG A 208 -8.18 -6.38 -7.54
N ASP A 209 -9.39 -6.28 -6.96
CA ASP A 209 -9.60 -5.79 -5.59
C ASP A 209 -8.90 -4.45 -5.31
N GLY A 210 -9.04 -3.48 -6.22
CA GLY A 210 -8.48 -2.14 -6.03
C GLY A 210 -6.97 -2.00 -6.29
N CYS A 211 -6.27 -3.09 -6.62
CA CYS A 211 -4.81 -3.09 -6.80
C CYS A 211 -4.35 -3.69 -8.13
N PHE A 212 -3.15 -3.28 -8.58
CA PHE A 212 -2.45 -3.99 -9.64
C PHE A 212 -1.67 -5.15 -9.04
N ILE A 213 -1.95 -6.36 -9.52
CA ILE A 213 -1.18 -7.54 -9.17
C ILE A 213 -0.11 -7.74 -10.23
N TRP A 214 1.13 -7.47 -9.85
CA TRP A 214 2.29 -7.54 -10.74
C TRP A 214 3.18 -8.73 -10.38
N ARG A 215 3.49 -9.54 -11.40
CA ARG A 215 4.33 -10.74 -11.35
C ARG A 215 5.56 -10.52 -12.24
N PRO A 216 6.58 -9.80 -11.74
CA PRO A 216 7.72 -9.45 -12.56
C PRO A 216 8.49 -10.68 -13.02
N GLU A 217 8.87 -10.66 -14.29
CA GLU A 217 9.72 -11.69 -14.87
C GLU A 217 11.20 -11.37 -14.66
N ALA A 218 11.57 -10.12 -14.32
CA ALA A 218 12.94 -9.70 -14.02
C ALA A 218 13.01 -8.44 -13.12
N MET A 219 13.22 -8.58 -11.80
CA MET A 219 13.20 -7.43 -10.88
C MET A 219 14.53 -6.65 -10.79
N CYS A 220 15.62 -7.18 -11.32
CA CYS A 220 16.94 -6.56 -11.24
C CYS A 220 17.68 -6.52 -12.58
N GLU A 221 18.35 -5.39 -12.84
CA GLU A 221 19.21 -5.26 -14.02
C GLU A 221 20.50 -6.05 -13.87
N THR A 222 20.90 -6.39 -12.65
CA THR A 222 22.13 -7.13 -12.39
C THR A 222 21.86 -8.14 -11.30
N HIS A 223 22.09 -9.41 -11.62
CA HIS A 223 21.99 -10.52 -10.68
C HIS A 223 23.27 -10.62 -9.85
N TRP A 224 23.36 -9.76 -8.83
CA TRP A 224 24.39 -9.82 -7.78
C TRP A 224 24.17 -10.95 -6.79
N TYR A 225 23.01 -11.59 -6.86
CA TYR A 225 22.53 -12.53 -5.88
C TYR A 225 21.86 -13.71 -6.58
N GLU A 226 22.02 -14.89 -6.00
CA GLU A 226 21.35 -16.12 -6.34
C GLU A 226 20.43 -16.53 -5.18
N LEU A 227 19.19 -16.90 -5.51
CA LEU A 227 18.24 -17.45 -4.56
C LEU A 227 18.53 -18.95 -4.34
N ILE A 228 18.75 -19.33 -3.09
CA ILE A 228 18.96 -20.71 -2.67
C ILE A 228 17.72 -21.17 -1.90
N GLU A 229 17.03 -22.19 -2.41
CA GLU A 229 15.87 -22.79 -1.74
C GLU A 229 16.32 -24.00 -0.92
N ARG A 230 16.35 -23.89 0.41
CA ARG A 230 16.60 -25.02 1.30
C ARG A 230 15.28 -25.70 1.64
N ARG A 231 14.91 -26.71 0.85
CA ARG A 231 13.62 -27.39 1.00
C ARG A 231 13.48 -28.14 2.32
N ASP A 232 14.56 -28.75 2.81
CA ASP A 232 14.56 -29.50 4.08
C ASP A 232 14.32 -28.58 5.28
N GLU A 233 14.95 -27.39 5.25
CA GLU A 233 14.82 -26.37 6.30
C GLU A 233 13.59 -25.46 6.08
N LYS A 234 12.95 -25.56 4.90
CA LYS A 234 11.87 -24.68 4.42
C LYS A 234 12.25 -23.20 4.47
N GLN A 235 13.50 -22.89 4.08
CA GLN A 235 14.07 -21.54 4.06
C GLN A 235 14.41 -21.08 2.65
N MET A 236 14.33 -19.77 2.42
CA MET A 236 14.93 -19.13 1.25
C MET A 236 16.11 -18.28 1.67
N GLU A 237 17.28 -18.56 1.09
CA GLU A 237 18.53 -17.87 1.36
C GLU A 237 19.04 -17.14 0.13
N VAL A 238 19.99 -16.24 0.36
CA VAL A 238 20.63 -15.48 -0.71
C VAL A 238 22.13 -15.69 -0.69
N LYS A 239 22.66 -16.13 -1.81
CA LYS A 239 24.10 -16.21 -2.06
C LYS A 239 24.54 -15.02 -2.89
N LYS A 240 25.53 -14.26 -2.41
CA LYS A 240 26.14 -13.18 -3.19
C LYS A 240 27.05 -13.75 -4.28
N MET A 241 26.87 -13.27 -5.50
CA MET A 241 27.67 -13.66 -6.67
C MET A 241 28.90 -12.75 -6.80
N VAL A 242 30.00 -13.32 -7.29
CA VAL A 242 31.28 -12.61 -7.51
C VAL A 242 31.87 -12.98 -8.86
N GLY A 243 32.68 -12.09 -9.42
CA GLY A 243 33.37 -12.29 -10.70
C GLY A 243 32.40 -12.60 -11.85
N TRP A 244 32.71 -13.65 -12.61
CA TRP A 244 31.92 -14.11 -13.77
C TRP A 244 30.50 -14.58 -13.42
N GLY A 245 30.19 -14.81 -12.15
CA GLY A 245 28.85 -15.16 -11.67
C GLY A 245 27.85 -14.01 -11.68
N VAL A 246 28.32 -12.75 -11.78
CA VAL A 246 27.46 -11.56 -11.84
C VAL A 246 26.97 -11.37 -13.27
N GLN A 247 25.65 -11.32 -13.46
CA GLN A 247 25.05 -11.22 -14.78
C GLN A 247 24.19 -9.96 -14.93
N TYR A 248 24.59 -9.07 -15.86
CA TYR A 248 23.75 -7.97 -16.32
C TYR A 248 22.59 -8.50 -17.16
N TYR A 249 21.38 -8.11 -16.81
CA TYR A 249 20.13 -8.58 -17.37
C TYR A 249 19.22 -7.42 -17.75
N VAL A 250 17.96 -7.42 -17.30
CA VAL A 250 16.93 -6.46 -17.68
C VAL A 250 16.03 -6.15 -16.50
N TRP A 251 15.57 -4.91 -16.42
CA TRP A 251 14.47 -4.57 -15.52
C TRP A 251 13.13 -4.85 -16.16
N ASP A 252 12.23 -5.38 -15.36
CA ASP A 252 10.82 -5.46 -15.67
C ASP A 252 10.08 -4.33 -14.95
N ASN A 253 9.06 -3.78 -15.62
CA ASN A 253 8.32 -2.64 -15.14
C ASN A 253 6.90 -2.62 -15.73
N VAL A 254 5.96 -2.00 -15.01
CA VAL A 254 4.60 -1.78 -15.49
C VAL A 254 4.34 -0.28 -15.59
N ALA A 255 3.84 0.15 -16.75
CA ALA A 255 3.38 1.50 -16.98
C ALA A 255 1.86 1.51 -17.18
N VAL A 256 1.20 2.51 -16.61
CA VAL A 256 -0.25 2.73 -16.77
C VAL A 256 -0.44 3.99 -17.60
N GLY A 257 -1.08 3.86 -18.75
CA GLY A 257 -1.43 4.98 -19.62
C GLY A 257 -2.91 5.29 -19.51
N LEU A 258 -3.27 6.46 -18.96
CA LEU A 258 -4.64 6.95 -18.94
C LEU A 258 -4.91 7.70 -20.25
N HIS A 259 -5.87 7.25 -21.06
CA HIS A 259 -6.26 7.96 -22.28
C HIS A 259 -7.06 9.22 -21.93
N MET A 260 -6.65 10.36 -22.48
CA MET A 260 -7.31 11.64 -22.28
C MET A 260 -7.40 12.37 -23.62
N GLU A 261 -8.51 13.03 -23.90
CA GLU A 261 -8.63 13.86 -25.10
C GLU A 261 -7.74 15.10 -25.02
N LYS A 262 -7.48 15.70 -26.18
CA LYS A 262 -6.50 16.76 -26.34
C LYS A 262 -6.91 17.97 -25.51
N GLY A 263 -6.04 18.35 -24.58
CA GLY A 263 -6.26 19.51 -23.72
C GLY A 263 -6.96 19.20 -22.41
N GLN A 264 -7.47 17.98 -22.20
CA GLN A 264 -8.00 17.55 -20.91
C GLN A 264 -6.91 17.56 -19.83
N VAL A 265 -7.34 17.83 -18.60
CA VAL A 265 -6.49 17.88 -17.40
C VAL A 265 -7.13 17.01 -16.32
N LEU A 266 -6.39 16.03 -15.81
CA LEU A 266 -6.78 15.21 -14.67
C LEU A 266 -6.45 15.97 -13.38
N GLY A 267 -7.46 16.60 -12.78
CA GLY A 267 -7.32 17.48 -11.62
C GLY A 267 -7.37 16.76 -10.27
N PHE A 268 -6.58 17.26 -9.30
CA PHE A 268 -6.56 16.77 -7.90
C PHE A 268 -6.71 17.88 -6.85
N GLY A 269 -6.75 19.16 -7.24
CA GLY A 269 -6.74 20.30 -6.31
C GLY A 269 -5.33 20.67 -5.85
N ALA A 270 -5.11 21.96 -5.55
CA ALA A 270 -3.77 22.50 -5.32
C ALA A 270 -3.07 21.90 -4.08
N ASP A 271 -3.80 21.72 -2.99
CA ASP A 271 -3.25 21.23 -1.72
C ASP A 271 -2.90 19.74 -1.83
N ARG A 272 -3.79 18.94 -2.43
CA ARG A 272 -3.54 17.53 -2.67
C ARG A 272 -2.36 17.27 -3.61
N LEU A 273 -2.19 18.11 -4.64
CA LEU A 273 -1.00 18.08 -5.50
C LEU A 273 0.27 18.37 -4.70
N ARG A 274 0.23 19.29 -3.73
CA ARG A 274 1.39 19.60 -2.88
C ARG A 274 1.69 18.47 -1.89
N GLU A 275 0.66 17.89 -1.27
CA GLU A 275 0.80 16.76 -0.33
C GLU A 275 1.44 15.53 -0.98
N SER A 276 1.09 15.26 -2.24
CA SER A 276 1.60 14.12 -3.01
C SER A 276 3.00 14.35 -3.61
N LEU A 277 3.54 15.57 -3.51
CA LEU A 277 4.78 15.97 -4.14
C LEU A 277 6.01 15.67 -3.25
N GLY A 278 6.95 14.91 -3.82
CA GLY A 278 8.26 14.62 -3.25
C GLY A 278 9.41 14.97 -4.20
N PHE A 279 10.62 14.99 -3.64
CA PHE A 279 11.88 15.18 -4.34
C PHE A 279 12.53 13.83 -4.69
N CYS A 280 13.11 13.76 -5.89
CA CYS A 280 13.89 12.62 -6.35
C CYS A 280 15.29 13.04 -6.81
N GLU A 281 16.29 12.27 -6.38
CA GLU A 281 17.64 12.34 -6.95
C GLU A 281 17.70 11.70 -8.35
N GLU A 282 18.75 12.02 -9.11
CA GLU A 282 18.96 11.49 -10.45
C GLU A 282 19.25 9.98 -10.44
N GLY A 283 18.34 9.21 -11.03
CA GLY A 283 18.46 7.77 -11.23
C GLY A 283 19.16 7.42 -12.54
N LYS A 284 19.95 6.35 -12.53
CA LYS A 284 20.65 5.82 -13.72
C LYS A 284 19.91 4.61 -14.32
N PRO A 285 19.91 4.47 -15.66
CA PRO A 285 20.36 5.45 -16.65
C PRO A 285 19.36 6.61 -16.76
N LYS A 286 19.87 7.82 -17.00
CA LYS A 286 19.02 8.99 -17.21
C LYS A 286 18.25 8.89 -18.52
N ILE A 287 16.93 9.13 -18.50
CA ILE A 287 16.07 9.10 -19.69
C ILE A 287 15.76 10.51 -20.20
N THR A 288 15.58 11.47 -19.29
CA THR A 288 15.34 12.87 -19.68
C THR A 288 16.62 13.56 -20.17
N ARG A 289 16.49 14.48 -21.12
CA ARG A 289 17.59 15.38 -21.53
C ARG A 289 17.76 16.57 -20.58
N GLU A 290 16.77 16.82 -19.75
CA GLU A 290 16.73 17.95 -18.84
C GLU A 290 17.64 17.74 -17.63
N ARG A 291 18.12 18.84 -17.04
CA ARG A 291 18.91 18.77 -15.80
C ARG A 291 18.00 18.47 -14.62
N PHE A 292 18.53 17.70 -13.68
CA PHE A 292 17.91 17.52 -12.37
C PHE A 292 18.26 18.72 -11.51
N ASP A 293 17.27 19.20 -10.77
CA ASP A 293 17.46 20.19 -9.73
C ASP A 293 18.11 19.54 -8.51
N LYS A 294 18.98 20.29 -7.84
CA LYS A 294 19.41 19.95 -6.48
C LYS A 294 18.26 20.18 -5.51
N TYR A 295 18.28 19.51 -4.36
CA TYR A 295 17.22 19.63 -3.35
C TYR A 295 16.87 21.08 -3.00
N GLU A 296 17.85 21.93 -2.70
CA GLU A 296 17.62 23.35 -2.36
C GLU A 296 16.91 24.11 -3.49
N GLN A 297 17.30 23.86 -4.73
CA GLN A 297 16.67 24.47 -5.91
C GLN A 297 15.23 23.96 -6.11
N ALA A 298 15.01 22.68 -5.85
CA ALA A 298 13.69 22.07 -5.92
C ALA A 298 12.77 22.62 -4.84
N GLU A 299 13.27 22.72 -3.60
CA GLU A 299 12.54 23.26 -2.45
C GLU A 299 12.16 24.72 -2.65
N ASN A 300 13.10 25.56 -3.11
CA ASN A 300 12.80 26.97 -3.41
C ASN A 300 11.74 27.10 -4.51
N CYS A 301 11.84 26.30 -5.58
CA CYS A 301 10.83 26.29 -6.64
C CYS A 301 9.44 25.84 -6.11
N VAL A 302 9.38 24.86 -5.22
CA VAL A 302 8.10 24.42 -4.63
C VAL A 302 7.53 25.50 -3.70
N LYS A 303 8.35 26.20 -2.92
CA LYS A 303 7.92 27.34 -2.08
C LYS A 303 7.34 28.48 -2.91
N GLU A 304 7.91 28.78 -4.07
CA GLU A 304 7.36 29.78 -4.99
C GLU A 304 6.01 29.35 -5.58
N LEU A 305 5.84 28.06 -5.88
CA LEU A 305 4.61 27.52 -6.47
C LEU A 305 3.48 27.30 -5.44
N TRP A 306 3.83 27.02 -4.19
CA TRP A 306 2.91 26.83 -3.06
C TRP A 306 3.36 27.67 -1.84
N PRO A 307 3.27 29.01 -1.92
CA PRO A 307 3.74 29.89 -0.84
C PRO A 307 2.95 29.72 0.47
N GLN A 308 1.72 29.21 0.39
CA GLN A 308 0.86 28.97 1.54
C GLN A 308 1.16 27.65 2.28
N TYR A 309 2.05 26.80 1.75
CA TYR A 309 2.31 25.47 2.30
C TYR A 309 3.68 25.45 3.02
N PRO A 310 3.72 25.53 4.37
CA PRO A 310 4.97 25.76 5.10
C PRO A 310 5.88 24.52 5.17
N ALA A 311 5.34 23.32 4.96
CA ALA A 311 6.12 22.09 5.09
C ALA A 311 7.23 22.00 4.02
N SER A 312 8.37 21.45 4.41
CA SER A 312 9.48 21.19 3.50
C SER A 312 9.13 20.16 2.42
N LEU A 313 9.92 20.15 1.34
CA LEU A 313 9.76 19.17 0.28
C LEU A 313 10.25 17.80 0.77
N ARG A 314 9.37 16.79 0.78
CA ARG A 314 9.76 15.46 1.26
C ARG A 314 10.82 14.84 0.38
N LYS A 315 11.87 14.25 0.97
CA LYS A 315 12.81 13.36 0.28
C LYS A 315 12.32 11.92 0.37
N GLU A 316 12.30 11.22 -0.75
CA GLU A 316 12.04 9.78 -0.76
C GLU A 316 13.26 9.04 -0.17
N LEU A 317 13.00 8.12 0.76
CA LEU A 317 14.02 7.21 1.30
C LEU A 317 14.19 6.03 0.34
N SER A 318 15.41 5.51 0.21
CA SER A 318 15.61 4.31 -0.60
C SER A 318 14.92 3.10 0.04
N LEU A 319 14.53 2.11 -0.79
CA LEU A 319 13.92 0.88 -0.28
C LEU A 319 14.78 0.22 0.81
N GLN A 320 16.10 0.25 0.65
CA GLN A 320 17.03 -0.33 1.63
C GLN A 320 17.06 0.49 2.93
N GLU A 321 17.08 1.81 2.84
CA GLU A 321 17.00 2.68 4.02
C GLU A 321 15.66 2.54 4.73
N SER A 322 14.54 2.52 4.00
CA SER A 322 13.22 2.32 4.59
C SER A 322 13.06 0.94 5.23
N LEU A 323 13.59 -0.12 4.61
CA LEU A 323 13.61 -1.45 5.22
C LEU A 323 14.52 -1.48 6.46
N ALA A 324 15.69 -0.85 6.40
CA ALA A 324 16.60 -0.75 7.54
C ALA A 324 16.01 0.10 8.67
N ASP A 325 15.31 1.18 8.36
CA ASP A 325 14.63 2.05 9.31
C ASP A 325 13.43 1.33 9.94
N ALA A 326 12.64 0.59 9.16
CA ALA A 326 11.59 -0.29 9.67
C ALA A 326 12.14 -1.38 10.61
N ILE A 327 13.37 -1.87 10.38
CA ILE A 327 14.07 -2.81 11.26
C ILE A 327 14.62 -2.08 12.51
N LYS A 328 15.22 -0.90 12.36
CA LYS A 328 15.71 -0.08 13.49
C LYS A 328 14.58 0.36 14.40
N ASN A 329 13.44 0.80 13.86
CA ASN A 329 12.24 1.15 14.60
C ASN A 329 11.55 -0.06 15.25
N ARG A 330 11.86 -1.30 14.81
CA ARG A 330 11.47 -2.52 15.55
C ARG A 330 12.39 -2.82 16.75
N TYR A 331 13.61 -2.29 16.77
CA TYR A 331 14.67 -2.63 17.75
C TYR A 331 15.24 -1.45 18.56
N GLN A 332 14.82 -0.20 18.35
CA GLN A 332 15.15 0.95 19.21
C GLN A 332 13.91 1.43 20.00
N PRO A 333 13.95 1.42 21.35
CA PRO A 333 13.16 2.35 22.14
C PRO A 333 13.67 3.77 21.86
N SER A 334 12.79 4.70 21.54
CA SER A 334 13.12 6.10 21.23
C SER A 334 13.96 6.74 22.34
N LEU A 335 15.15 7.25 21.99
CA LEU A 335 15.90 8.20 22.79
C LEU A 335 15.16 9.55 22.74
N GLN A 336 14.20 9.73 23.66
CA GLN A 336 13.82 11.03 24.17
C GLN A 336 14.14 11.03 25.67
N GLU A 337 14.58 12.18 26.18
CA GLU A 337 14.93 12.40 27.59
C GLU A 337 13.92 11.79 28.58
N PRO A 338 14.35 11.36 29.79
CA PRO A 338 13.64 10.39 30.61
C PRO A 338 12.28 10.92 31.07
N ARG A 339 11.23 10.58 30.32
CA ARG A 339 9.84 10.59 30.79
C ARG A 339 9.61 9.27 31.52
N SER A 340 8.96 9.30 32.68
CA SER A 340 8.74 8.15 33.57
C SER A 340 8.25 6.92 32.81
N ALA A 341 9.07 5.85 32.80
CA ALA A 341 8.85 4.62 32.03
C ALA A 341 7.69 3.73 32.54
N LEU A 342 6.70 4.31 33.24
CA LEU A 342 5.64 3.58 33.93
C LEU A 342 4.22 3.97 33.47
N ASP A 343 4.07 5.07 32.74
CA ASP A 343 2.73 5.57 32.40
C ASP A 343 2.29 5.15 30.98
N PRO A 344 1.04 4.68 30.79
CA PRO A 344 0.57 4.14 29.52
C PRO A 344 0.29 5.23 28.47
N GLN A 345 0.74 5.04 27.23
CA GLN A 345 0.44 5.92 26.09
C GLN A 345 -0.85 5.55 25.35
N THR A 346 -1.35 4.32 25.56
CA THR A 346 -2.60 3.85 24.96
C THR A 346 -3.49 3.22 26.02
N LEU A 347 -4.75 3.64 26.06
CA LEU A 347 -5.76 3.05 26.93
C LEU A 347 -6.71 2.17 26.10
N ILE A 348 -6.82 0.89 26.46
CA ILE A 348 -7.76 -0.06 25.83
C ILE A 348 -8.89 -0.33 26.81
N VAL A 349 -10.08 0.20 26.51
CA VAL A 349 -11.29 0.05 27.32
C VAL A 349 -12.26 -0.88 26.61
N GLY A 350 -12.87 -1.81 27.32
CA GLY A 350 -13.86 -2.66 26.68
C GLY A 350 -14.54 -3.67 27.59
N ASP A 351 -15.41 -4.46 26.97
CA ASP A 351 -16.22 -5.47 27.65
C ASP A 351 -15.45 -6.78 27.89
N ILE A 352 -16.18 -7.86 28.23
CA ILE A 352 -15.61 -9.18 28.49
C ILE A 352 -14.72 -9.70 27.35
N SER A 353 -14.90 -9.23 26.11
CA SER A 353 -14.17 -9.67 24.93
C SER A 353 -12.67 -9.38 25.03
N ILE A 354 -12.28 -8.34 25.78
CA ILE A 354 -10.88 -7.99 26.02
C ILE A 354 -10.32 -8.57 27.33
N LYS A 355 -11.10 -9.37 28.08
CA LYS A 355 -10.67 -9.91 29.38
C LYS A 355 -9.36 -10.69 29.28
N ASP A 356 -9.23 -11.54 28.27
CA ASP A 356 -8.09 -12.44 28.08
C ASP A 356 -6.86 -11.76 27.44
N VAL A 357 -6.95 -10.47 27.11
CA VAL A 357 -5.80 -9.65 26.68
C VAL A 357 -4.86 -9.44 27.87
N GLN A 358 -3.64 -9.97 27.80
CA GLN A 358 -2.66 -9.90 28.90
C GLN A 358 -1.69 -8.73 28.75
N GLY A 359 -1.28 -8.13 29.88
CA GLY A 359 -0.37 -6.97 29.92
C GLY A 359 1.01 -7.21 29.29
N LYS A 360 1.52 -8.45 29.28
CA LYS A 360 2.80 -8.78 28.61
C LYS A 360 2.78 -8.52 27.09
N ASN A 361 1.58 -8.50 26.48
CA ASN A 361 1.38 -8.23 25.06
C ASN A 361 1.04 -6.75 24.77
N LEU A 362 0.97 -5.92 25.80
CA LEU A 362 0.57 -4.51 25.74
C LEU A 362 1.78 -3.65 26.16
N ARG A 363 2.69 -3.34 25.23
CA ARG A 363 3.79 -2.40 25.51
C ARG A 363 3.25 -0.98 25.53
N ASN A 364 3.55 -0.21 26.58
CA ASN A 364 3.09 1.18 26.77
C ASN A 364 1.56 1.34 26.70
N SER A 365 0.79 0.32 27.08
CA SER A 365 -0.67 0.39 27.05
C SER A 365 -1.31 -0.20 28.29
N GLN A 366 -2.36 0.46 28.77
CA GLN A 366 -3.15 0.02 29.90
C GLN A 366 -4.49 -0.53 29.42
N LYS A 367 -4.91 -1.66 29.99
CA LYS A 367 -6.20 -2.28 29.67
C LYS A 367 -7.18 -2.11 30.82
N TYR A 368 -8.37 -1.61 30.53
CA TYR A 368 -9.49 -1.61 31.46
C TYR A 368 -10.65 -2.45 30.91
N CYS A 369 -10.90 -3.59 31.56
CA CYS A 369 -11.97 -4.51 31.18
C CYS A 369 -13.14 -4.41 32.15
N ARG A 370 -14.32 -4.04 31.65
CA ARG A 370 -15.58 -4.04 32.40
C ARG A 370 -16.53 -5.10 31.80
N PRO A 371 -16.57 -6.33 32.34
CA PRO A 371 -17.20 -7.49 31.70
C PRO A 371 -18.63 -7.31 31.15
N ARG A 372 -19.47 -6.52 31.83
CA ARG A 372 -20.88 -6.30 31.47
C ARG A 372 -21.14 -4.91 30.91
N ALA A 373 -20.07 -4.23 30.47
CA ALA A 373 -20.18 -2.89 29.90
C ALA A 373 -21.10 -2.88 28.68
N VAL A 374 -21.98 -1.90 28.67
CA VAL A 374 -22.76 -1.46 27.52
C VAL A 374 -22.21 -0.14 26.98
N VAL A 375 -22.60 0.28 25.78
CA VAL A 375 -22.06 1.49 25.14
C VAL A 375 -22.22 2.74 26.03
N SER A 376 -23.40 2.90 26.62
CA SER A 376 -23.72 4.03 27.52
C SER A 376 -22.81 4.13 28.74
N ASP A 377 -22.23 3.02 29.22
CA ASP A 377 -21.32 3.01 30.37
C ASP A 377 -19.98 3.71 30.05
N MET A 378 -19.58 3.76 28.78
CA MET A 378 -18.26 4.25 28.37
C MET A 378 -18.11 5.75 28.59
N ILE A 379 -19.18 6.53 28.37
CA ILE A 379 -19.17 7.99 28.53
C ILE A 379 -18.87 8.39 29.98
N GLN A 380 -19.35 7.62 30.95
CA GLN A 380 -19.08 7.86 32.38
C GLN A 380 -17.72 7.33 32.81
N LEU A 381 -17.27 6.22 32.21
CA LEU A 381 -16.06 5.51 32.62
C LEU A 381 -14.77 6.15 32.09
N ILE A 382 -14.78 6.60 30.83
CA ILE A 382 -13.56 7.06 30.14
C ILE A 382 -12.93 8.31 30.80
N PRO A 383 -13.68 9.34 31.23
CA PRO A 383 -13.10 10.51 31.88
C PRO A 383 -12.25 10.16 33.11
N ASP A 384 -12.77 9.30 34.01
CA ASP A 384 -12.06 8.87 35.21
C ASP A 384 -10.78 8.10 34.89
N LEU A 385 -10.78 7.32 33.80
CA LEU A 385 -9.60 6.56 33.37
C LEU A 385 -8.54 7.46 32.73
N LEU A 386 -8.94 8.48 31.97
CA LEU A 386 -8.00 9.45 31.39
C LEU A 386 -7.42 10.35 32.48
N ALA A 387 -8.21 10.72 33.50
CA ALA A 387 -7.70 11.46 34.67
C ALA A 387 -6.65 10.66 35.47
N GLN A 388 -6.79 9.33 35.53
CA GLN A 388 -5.79 8.44 36.15
C GLN A 388 -4.54 8.22 35.30
N HIS A 389 -4.61 8.51 33.99
CA HIS A 389 -3.55 8.24 33.04
C HIS A 389 -3.32 9.45 32.11
N PRO A 390 -2.75 10.55 32.62
CA PRO A 390 -2.62 11.82 31.88
C PRO A 390 -1.66 11.76 30.68
N THR A 391 -0.89 10.68 30.53
CA THR A 391 0.07 10.45 29.43
C THR A 391 -0.54 9.68 28.26
N VAL A 392 -1.82 9.31 28.34
CA VAL A 392 -2.52 8.59 27.27
C VAL A 392 -2.71 9.51 26.07
N GLU A 393 -2.19 9.09 24.92
CA GLU A 393 -2.35 9.77 23.64
C GLU A 393 -3.42 9.09 22.76
N ASN A 394 -3.71 7.82 23.03
CA ASN A 394 -4.61 6.99 22.22
C ASN A 394 -5.62 6.24 23.09
N ILE A 395 -6.89 6.23 22.70
CA ILE A 395 -7.92 5.41 23.34
C ILE A 395 -8.61 4.46 22.37
N VAL A 396 -8.66 3.18 22.72
CA VAL A 396 -9.39 2.14 21.98
C VAL A 396 -10.58 1.68 22.79
N VAL A 397 -11.78 1.79 22.23
CA VAL A 397 -13.02 1.34 22.87
C VAL A 397 -13.56 0.11 22.15
N HIS A 398 -13.72 -1.01 22.87
CA HIS A 398 -14.29 -2.26 22.36
C HIS A 398 -15.53 -2.65 23.18
N VAL A 399 -16.71 -2.29 22.68
CA VAL A 399 -18.01 -2.45 23.36
C VAL A 399 -19.13 -2.68 22.34
N GLY A 400 -20.33 -3.03 22.80
CA GLY A 400 -21.52 -3.18 21.98
C GLY A 400 -22.02 -4.62 21.87
N ALA A 401 -21.18 -5.63 22.16
CA ALA A 401 -21.60 -7.03 22.09
C ALA A 401 -22.65 -7.38 23.17
N ASN A 402 -22.56 -6.75 24.34
CA ASN A 402 -23.56 -6.89 25.41
C ASN A 402 -24.90 -6.19 25.07
N ASP A 403 -24.86 -5.09 24.33
CA ASP A 403 -26.06 -4.33 23.94
C ASP A 403 -26.94 -5.08 22.95
N ILE A 404 -26.34 -5.91 22.09
CA ILE A 404 -27.07 -6.78 21.16
C ILE A 404 -28.08 -7.69 21.89
N TRP A 405 -27.88 -7.99 23.17
CA TRP A 405 -28.80 -8.80 23.97
C TRP A 405 -30.13 -8.10 24.26
N LYS A 406 -30.17 -6.76 24.28
CA LYS A 406 -31.38 -5.97 24.55
C LYS A 406 -32.33 -5.91 23.35
N LYS A 407 -31.84 -6.25 22.15
CA LYS A 407 -32.59 -6.25 20.88
C LYS A 407 -33.07 -4.87 20.39
N GLU A 408 -32.52 -3.78 20.91
CA GLU A 408 -32.89 -2.39 20.62
C GLU A 408 -31.86 -1.69 19.72
N SER A 409 -31.85 -2.01 18.43
CA SER A 409 -30.80 -1.54 17.51
C SER A 409 -30.73 -0.02 17.35
N GLU A 410 -31.86 0.68 17.39
CA GLU A 410 -31.90 2.15 17.25
C GLU A 410 -31.41 2.87 18.52
N VAL A 411 -31.70 2.31 19.70
CA VAL A 411 -31.14 2.79 20.97
C VAL A 411 -29.64 2.60 20.97
N LEU A 412 -29.16 1.43 20.56
CA LEU A 412 -27.73 1.14 20.47
C LEU A 412 -26.99 2.08 19.51
N LYS A 413 -27.57 2.36 18.33
CA LYS A 413 -26.99 3.33 17.40
C LYS A 413 -26.93 4.73 18.01
N LYS A 414 -27.96 5.15 18.73
CA LYS A 414 -27.97 6.42 19.45
C LYS A 414 -26.86 6.46 20.51
N ASP A 415 -26.75 5.43 21.34
CA ASP A 415 -25.70 5.34 22.35
C ASP A 415 -24.29 5.41 21.73
N PHE A 416 -24.10 4.80 20.56
CA PHE A 416 -22.84 4.92 19.80
C PHE A 416 -22.61 6.33 19.26
N ILE A 417 -23.64 7.02 18.77
CA ILE A 417 -23.52 8.42 18.34
C ILE A 417 -23.11 9.31 19.52
N ASP A 418 -23.74 9.12 20.68
CA ASP A 418 -23.41 9.87 21.90
C ASP A 418 -21.97 9.58 22.35
N LEU A 419 -21.53 8.32 22.29
CA LEU A 419 -20.15 7.94 22.55
C LEU A 419 -19.16 8.56 21.55
N LEU A 420 -19.49 8.57 20.25
CA LEU A 420 -18.63 9.16 19.21
C LEU A 420 -18.49 10.67 19.38
N ASN A 421 -19.58 11.38 19.69
CA ASN A 421 -19.55 12.81 20.01
C ASN A 421 -18.66 13.08 21.23
N PHE A 422 -18.82 12.28 22.30
CA PHE A 422 -17.98 12.38 23.48
C PHE A 422 -16.49 12.15 23.14
N LEU A 423 -16.16 11.05 22.44
CA LEU A 423 -14.78 10.75 22.05
C LEU A 423 -14.15 11.85 21.17
N SER A 424 -14.95 12.48 20.30
CA SER A 424 -14.51 13.57 19.43
C SER A 424 -14.16 14.84 20.19
N SER A 425 -14.65 14.99 21.43
CA SER A 425 -14.36 16.14 22.29
C SER A 425 -13.07 15.98 23.11
N LEU A 426 -12.46 14.79 23.08
CA LEU A 426 -11.25 14.50 23.84
C LEU A 426 -9.99 14.93 23.07
N ASP A 427 -8.96 15.34 23.80
CA ASP A 427 -7.64 15.67 23.25
C ASP A 427 -6.75 14.41 23.12
N VAL A 428 -7.36 13.30 22.67
CA VAL A 428 -6.67 12.01 22.43
C VAL A 428 -7.16 11.38 21.14
N GLU A 429 -6.31 10.59 20.50
CA GLU A 429 -6.68 9.87 19.28
C GLU A 429 -7.61 8.69 19.63
N ALA A 430 -8.86 8.74 19.16
CA ALA A 430 -9.88 7.76 19.52
C ALA A 430 -10.14 6.70 18.43
N PHE A 431 -10.32 5.46 18.87
CA PHE A 431 -10.58 4.30 18.03
C PHE A 431 -11.78 3.49 18.54
N ILE A 432 -12.73 3.18 17.65
CA ILE A 432 -13.75 2.16 17.89
C ILE A 432 -13.27 0.83 17.32
N SER A 433 -13.12 -0.15 18.20
CA SER A 433 -12.81 -1.52 17.84
C SER A 433 -14.11 -2.28 17.58
N GLY A 434 -14.36 -2.61 16.31
CA GLY A 434 -15.57 -3.29 15.86
C GLY A 434 -15.81 -4.64 16.55
N PRO A 435 -17.07 -5.11 16.59
CA PRO A 435 -17.44 -6.32 17.32
C PRO A 435 -16.76 -7.58 16.77
N LEU A 436 -16.52 -8.56 17.64
CA LEU A 436 -16.10 -9.89 17.21
C LEU A 436 -17.30 -10.71 16.72
N PRO A 437 -17.14 -11.52 15.65
CA PRO A 437 -18.21 -12.36 15.18
C PRO A 437 -18.46 -13.52 16.16
N LEU A 438 -19.71 -13.92 16.32
CA LEU A 438 -20.07 -15.10 17.10
C LEU A 438 -20.04 -16.34 16.21
N ILE A 439 -19.16 -17.29 16.53
CA ILE A 439 -19.09 -18.59 15.84
C ILE A 439 -19.95 -19.61 16.61
N THR A 440 -21.23 -19.28 16.77
CA THR A 440 -22.24 -20.12 17.44
C THR A 440 -23.42 -20.38 16.51
N ARG A 441 -24.26 -21.39 16.80
CA ARG A 441 -25.47 -21.69 16.00
C ARG A 441 -26.60 -20.65 16.15
N ARG A 442 -26.37 -19.54 16.86
CA ARG A 442 -27.38 -18.51 17.14
C ARG A 442 -27.36 -17.43 16.05
N VAL A 443 -28.08 -17.70 14.96
CA VAL A 443 -28.12 -16.87 13.75
C VAL A 443 -28.54 -15.42 14.04
N GLU A 444 -29.55 -15.18 14.89
CA GLU A 444 -30.06 -13.83 15.18
C GLU A 444 -28.98 -12.89 15.73
N ARG A 445 -28.13 -13.37 16.65
CA ARG A 445 -27.10 -12.53 17.28
C ARG A 445 -25.96 -12.22 16.33
N PHE A 446 -25.64 -13.18 15.48
CA PHE A 446 -24.67 -12.98 14.43
C PHE A 446 -25.13 -11.88 13.47
N SER A 447 -26.37 -11.94 12.98
CA SER A 447 -26.94 -10.93 12.09
C SER A 447 -26.91 -9.53 12.71
N ARG A 448 -27.33 -9.39 13.97
CA ARG A 448 -27.32 -8.08 14.65
C ARG A 448 -25.91 -7.50 14.84
N LEU A 449 -24.91 -8.34 15.13
CA LEU A 449 -23.51 -7.90 15.21
C LEU A 449 -22.95 -7.52 13.84
N TYR A 450 -23.34 -8.25 12.79
CA TYR A 450 -22.98 -7.93 11.41
C TYR A 450 -23.58 -6.59 10.96
N ASP A 451 -24.86 -6.35 11.26
CA ASP A 451 -25.53 -5.08 10.96
C ASP A 451 -24.84 -3.92 11.71
N LEU A 452 -24.48 -4.13 12.98
CA LEU A 452 -23.71 -3.16 13.75
C LEU A 452 -22.33 -2.91 13.14
N ASN A 453 -21.58 -3.96 12.77
CA ASN A 453 -20.27 -3.83 12.14
C ASN A 453 -20.33 -3.11 10.79
N THR A 454 -21.40 -3.30 10.03
CA THR A 454 -21.59 -2.63 8.73
C THR A 454 -21.90 -1.14 8.90
N TRP A 455 -22.60 -0.79 9.98
CA TRP A 455 -22.98 0.59 10.27
C TRP A 455 -21.87 1.41 10.94
N LEU A 456 -21.11 0.81 11.87
CA LEU A 456 -20.08 1.52 12.65
C LEU A 456 -19.01 2.26 11.82
N PRO A 457 -18.44 1.71 10.74
CA PRO A 457 -17.48 2.43 9.89
C PRO A 457 -18.04 3.75 9.37
N GLN A 458 -19.30 3.75 8.92
CA GLN A 458 -19.97 4.94 8.39
C GLN A 458 -20.25 5.96 9.49
N ALA A 459 -20.61 5.50 10.69
CA ALA A 459 -20.82 6.36 11.85
C ALA A 459 -19.50 6.99 12.33
N CYS A 460 -18.43 6.19 12.41
CA CYS A 460 -17.09 6.65 12.78
C CYS A 460 -16.55 7.66 11.76
N ALA A 461 -16.72 7.44 10.45
CA ALA A 461 -16.24 8.35 9.40
C ALA A 461 -16.83 9.77 9.46
N ARG A 462 -17.92 9.99 10.21
CA ARG A 462 -18.51 11.33 10.45
C ARG A 462 -17.88 12.07 11.63
N HIS A 463 -16.93 11.44 12.32
CA HIS A 463 -16.27 11.94 13.52
C HIS A 463 -14.74 11.75 13.36
N PRO A 464 -13.89 12.49 14.09
CA PRO A 464 -12.44 12.23 14.17
C PRO A 464 -12.10 10.95 14.95
N VAL A 465 -12.92 9.90 14.81
CA VAL A 465 -12.78 8.62 15.50
C VAL A 465 -12.57 7.54 14.45
N ARG A 466 -11.50 6.75 14.56
CA ARG A 466 -11.19 5.71 13.58
C ARG A 466 -11.86 4.39 13.93
N PHE A 467 -12.28 3.66 12.90
CA PHE A 467 -12.85 2.32 13.07
C PHE A 467 -11.81 1.24 12.80
N ILE A 468 -11.75 0.23 13.65
CA ILE A 468 -10.92 -0.97 13.49
C ILE A 468 -11.83 -2.16 13.23
N ASP A 469 -11.82 -2.67 12.00
CA ASP A 469 -12.62 -3.84 11.65
C ASP A 469 -11.99 -5.13 12.19
N ASN A 470 -12.64 -5.73 13.19
CA ASN A 470 -12.30 -7.06 13.67
C ASN A 470 -13.31 -8.11 13.19
N PHE A 471 -14.45 -7.71 12.64
CA PHE A 471 -15.49 -8.67 12.30
C PHE A 471 -15.06 -9.51 11.12
N ASP A 472 -14.64 -8.87 10.03
CA ASP A 472 -14.19 -9.55 8.81
C ASP A 472 -12.89 -10.33 9.04
N LEU A 473 -12.00 -9.78 9.87
CA LEU A 473 -10.74 -10.43 10.21
C LEU A 473 -10.93 -11.76 10.96
N PHE A 474 -11.99 -11.87 11.78
CA PHE A 474 -12.28 -13.05 12.60
C PHE A 474 -13.38 -13.95 12.00
N TRP A 475 -14.09 -13.49 10.97
CA TRP A 475 -15.21 -14.20 10.37
C TRP A 475 -14.77 -15.56 9.78
N ARG A 476 -15.58 -16.60 10.01
CA ARG A 476 -15.33 -18.01 9.61
C ARG A 476 -14.03 -18.64 10.15
N ARG A 477 -13.30 -17.99 11.05
CA ARG A 477 -12.05 -18.52 11.63
C ARG A 477 -12.27 -19.17 13.01
N ARG A 478 -13.02 -20.29 13.04
CA ARG A 478 -13.37 -21.03 14.27
C ARG A 478 -12.17 -21.32 15.18
N HIS A 479 -11.02 -21.60 14.58
CA HIS A 479 -9.77 -21.94 15.26
C HIS A 479 -9.17 -20.78 16.09
N LEU A 480 -9.71 -19.56 15.99
CA LEU A 480 -9.32 -18.41 16.81
C LEU A 480 -10.16 -18.26 18.08
N PHE A 481 -11.24 -19.04 18.21
CA PHE A 481 -12.17 -18.98 19.34
C PHE A 481 -11.99 -20.19 20.26
N ARG A 482 -12.46 -20.07 21.49
CA ARG A 482 -12.61 -21.17 22.46
C ARG A 482 -13.78 -22.06 22.04
N ALA A 483 -13.94 -23.20 22.71
CA ALA A 483 -15.03 -24.15 22.45
C ALA A 483 -16.43 -23.50 22.52
N ASP A 484 -16.62 -22.42 23.27
CA ASP A 484 -17.89 -21.69 23.32
C ASP A 484 -18.23 -20.89 22.04
N GLY A 485 -17.25 -20.59 21.17
CA GLY A 485 -17.47 -19.81 19.95
C GLY A 485 -17.75 -18.33 20.18
N ILE A 486 -17.51 -17.84 21.40
CA ILE A 486 -17.75 -16.45 21.81
C ILE A 486 -16.43 -15.80 22.19
N ARG A 487 -15.62 -16.47 23.03
CA ARG A 487 -14.36 -15.92 23.52
C ARG A 487 -13.21 -16.33 22.62
N LEU A 488 -12.23 -15.43 22.48
CA LEU A 488 -10.99 -15.72 21.77
C LEU A 488 -10.14 -16.73 22.55
N ASN A 489 -9.43 -17.60 21.83
CA ASN A 489 -8.35 -18.40 22.42
C ASN A 489 -7.02 -17.63 22.32
N LYS A 490 -5.91 -18.23 22.78
CA LYS A 490 -4.58 -17.57 22.76
C LYS A 490 -4.19 -17.04 21.37
N ARG A 491 -4.48 -17.77 20.29
CA ARG A 491 -4.20 -17.35 18.91
C ARG A 491 -5.10 -16.19 18.48
N GLY A 492 -6.39 -16.27 18.81
CA GLY A 492 -7.35 -15.19 18.55
C GLY A 492 -6.95 -13.90 19.27
N VAL A 493 -6.60 -13.97 20.55
CA VAL A 493 -6.14 -12.80 21.33
C VAL A 493 -4.89 -12.18 20.72
N LYS A 494 -3.91 -12.99 20.28
CA LYS A 494 -2.70 -12.50 19.62
C LYS A 494 -3.03 -11.75 18.33
N LEU A 495 -3.91 -12.29 17.49
CA LEU A 495 -4.35 -11.63 16.26
C LEU A 495 -5.11 -10.33 16.55
N PHE A 496 -6.00 -10.35 17.55
CA PHE A 496 -6.81 -9.21 17.95
C PHE A 496 -5.92 -8.04 18.37
N ILE A 497 -4.97 -8.29 19.29
CA ILE A 497 -3.99 -7.30 19.74
C ILE A 497 -3.13 -6.80 18.57
N SER A 498 -2.69 -7.69 17.68
CA SER A 498 -1.90 -7.31 16.51
C SER A 498 -2.67 -6.37 15.58
N ASN A 499 -3.97 -6.59 15.37
CA ASN A 499 -4.81 -5.74 14.55
C ASN A 499 -4.98 -4.34 15.19
N LEU A 500 -5.28 -4.30 16.50
CA LEU A 500 -5.39 -3.04 17.23
C LEU A 500 -4.14 -2.17 17.08
N PHE A 501 -2.96 -2.73 17.40
CA PHE A 501 -1.71 -1.95 17.32
C PHE A 501 -1.26 -1.66 15.89
N TYR A 502 -1.60 -2.51 14.93
CA TYR A 502 -1.36 -2.20 13.51
C TYR A 502 -2.13 -0.94 13.10
N CYS A 503 -3.40 -0.82 13.47
CA CYS A 503 -4.22 0.35 13.17
C CYS A 503 -3.80 1.61 13.94
N ILE A 504 -3.44 1.48 15.23
CA ILE A 504 -2.95 2.61 16.04
C ILE A 504 -1.65 3.16 15.46
N ARG A 505 -0.66 2.31 15.15
CA ARG A 505 0.65 2.76 14.63
C ARG A 505 0.57 3.40 13.26
N ARG A 506 -0.35 2.94 12.41
CA ARG A 506 -0.58 3.54 11.09
C ARG A 506 -1.12 4.98 11.21
N SER A 507 -1.73 5.30 12.34
CA SER A 507 -2.28 6.63 12.65
C SER A 507 -1.22 7.59 13.20
N SER A 508 -0.24 7.09 13.96
CA SER A 508 0.88 7.87 14.50
C SER A 508 1.82 8.42 13.42
N VAL A 509 1.83 7.83 12.22
CA VAL A 509 2.62 8.29 11.06
C VAL A 509 1.94 9.47 10.33
N SER A 510 0.68 9.77 10.66
CA SER A 510 -0.08 10.91 10.10
C SER A 510 0.12 12.24 10.85
N HIS A 511 0.79 12.23 12.01
CA HIS A 511 1.07 13.43 12.79
C HIS A 511 2.56 13.80 12.75
N VAL A 512 3.02 14.24 11.58
CA VAL A 512 4.12 15.21 11.48
C VAL A 512 3.47 16.53 11.06
N GLN A 513 3.14 17.31 12.08
CA GLN A 513 2.74 18.72 12.14
C GLN A 513 2.44 19.46 10.81
N VAL A 514 1.21 19.96 10.71
CA VAL A 514 0.90 21.22 10.02
C VAL A 514 1.04 22.36 11.02
#